data_AF-A0A257QUZ1-F1
#
_entry.id   AF-A0A257QUZ1-F1
#
_cell.length_a   1.000
_cell.length_b   1.000
_cell.length_c   1.000
_cell.angle_alpha   90.00
_cell.angle_beta   90.00
_cell.angle_gamma   90.00
#
_symmetry.space_group_name_H-M   'P 1'
#
loop_
_entity.id
_entity.type
_entity.pdbx_description
1 polymer ?
#
loop_
_entity_poly.entity_id
_entity_poly.type
_entity_poly.pdbx_seq_one_letter_code
_entity_poly.pdbx_strand_id
1 'polypeptide(L)'
;MRWAGDAIRLKKREEVPAEEYASRRARLTARLDELIATEWEDKDAKREDSEKKDCRMDESAKEEEHKAGEELSKGREKQEREDRARSDASTARESRELRGQIEALQAQITRLYKEPSYEDRNALAEARARADATFQAVSGKPASEPHPGESPISYRKRMADGLRKYSAKFKAERVDSLSGAAFDIVEQQIYADAAAAAKMPENLPAGQLRKIVRNDSGHVVTEYTGDPKAAWRNFSTGAVLGIRLKEPARAA
;
A
#
# COMPACT_ATOMS: atom_id res chain seq x y z
N MET A 1 -78.85 -19.34 -41.46
CA MET A 1 -79.95 -20.13 -42.08
C MET A 1 -80.71 -20.84 -40.98
N ARG A 2 -82.03 -20.61 -40.92
CA ARG A 2 -82.95 -21.16 -39.90
C ARG A 2 -82.98 -22.69 -39.99
N TRP A 3 -82.67 -23.38 -38.90
CA TRP A 3 -83.07 -24.78 -38.71
C TRP A 3 -84.53 -24.77 -38.26
N ALA A 4 -85.43 -24.58 -39.23
CA ALA A 4 -86.86 -24.69 -39.04
C ALA A 4 -87.34 -25.94 -39.77
N GLY A 5 -87.97 -26.84 -39.02
CA GLY A 5 -88.83 -27.87 -39.59
C GLY A 5 -88.15 -29.19 -39.89
N ASP A 6 -88.08 -30.06 -38.88
CA ASP A 6 -88.74 -31.36 -38.99
C ASP A 6 -88.81 -32.00 -37.60
N ALA A 7 -89.77 -31.52 -36.82
CA ALA A 7 -90.27 -32.29 -35.68
C ALA A 7 -90.96 -33.52 -36.27
N ILE A 8 -90.21 -34.61 -36.44
CA ILE A 8 -90.73 -35.93 -36.76
C ILE A 8 -91.78 -36.25 -35.69
N ARG A 9 -93.06 -36.12 -36.02
CA ARG A 9 -94.15 -36.69 -35.21
C ARG A 9 -93.96 -38.20 -35.26
N LEU A 10 -93.17 -38.72 -34.34
CA LEU A 10 -93.06 -40.15 -34.08
C LEU A 10 -94.44 -40.61 -33.59
N LYS A 11 -95.24 -41.20 -34.48
CA LYS A 11 -96.45 -41.93 -34.08
C LYS A 11 -96.05 -42.90 -32.97
N LYS A 12 -96.78 -42.92 -31.85
CA LYS A 12 -96.54 -43.89 -30.79
C LYS A 12 -96.66 -45.29 -31.38
N ARG A 13 -95.82 -46.23 -30.92
CA ARG A 13 -95.71 -47.60 -31.45
C ARG A 13 -97.07 -48.32 -31.60
N GLU A 14 -98.05 -47.96 -30.77
CA GLU A 14 -99.40 -48.54 -30.73
C GLU A 14 -100.29 -48.13 -31.94
N GLU A 15 -99.95 -47.06 -32.66
CA GLU A 15 -100.75 -46.53 -33.78
C GLU A 15 -100.22 -46.94 -35.17
N VAL A 16 -99.17 -47.78 -35.22
CA VAL A 16 -98.55 -48.26 -36.46
C VAL A 16 -98.85 -49.75 -36.61
N PRO A 17 -99.54 -50.19 -37.68
CA PRO A 17 -99.75 -51.61 -37.96
C PRO A 17 -98.42 -52.38 -37.93
N ALA A 18 -98.41 -53.57 -37.34
CA ALA A 18 -97.19 -54.34 -37.07
C ALA A 18 -96.32 -54.56 -38.33
N GLU A 19 -96.96 -54.72 -39.49
CA GLU A 19 -96.32 -54.87 -40.80
C GLU A 19 -95.55 -53.61 -41.22
N GLU A 20 -96.11 -52.43 -40.98
CA GLU A 20 -95.50 -51.15 -41.33
C GLU A 20 -94.30 -50.84 -40.42
N TYR A 21 -94.39 -51.23 -39.14
CA TYR A 21 -93.28 -51.12 -38.18
C TYR A 21 -92.12 -52.07 -38.53
N ALA A 22 -92.42 -53.31 -38.92
CA ALA A 22 -91.42 -54.26 -39.39
C ALA A 22 -90.70 -53.74 -40.65
N SER A 23 -91.45 -53.16 -41.61
CA SER A 23 -90.87 -52.56 -42.81
C SER A 23 -89.94 -51.38 -42.49
N ARG A 24 -90.32 -50.51 -41.54
CA ARG A 24 -89.49 -49.38 -41.12
C ARG A 24 -88.21 -49.82 -40.43
N ARG A 25 -88.29 -50.83 -39.54
CA ARG A 25 -87.09 -51.41 -38.92
C ARG A 25 -86.19 -52.04 -39.96
N ALA A 26 -86.74 -52.82 -40.89
CA ALA A 26 -85.96 -53.43 -41.97
C ALA A 26 -85.20 -52.39 -42.81
N ARG A 27 -85.84 -51.25 -43.14
CA ARG A 27 -85.18 -50.14 -43.84
C ARG A 27 -84.10 -49.47 -42.99
N LEU A 28 -84.34 -49.30 -41.69
CA LEU A 28 -83.35 -48.73 -40.77
C LEU A 28 -82.15 -49.66 -40.60
N THR A 29 -82.36 -50.97 -40.45
CA THR A 29 -81.28 -51.95 -40.38
C THR A 29 -80.51 -52.01 -41.69
N ALA A 30 -81.19 -52.05 -42.84
CA ALA A 30 -80.51 -52.03 -44.13
C ALA A 30 -79.68 -50.76 -44.33
N ARG A 31 -80.19 -49.60 -43.89
CA ARG A 31 -79.46 -48.32 -43.99
C ARG A 31 -78.30 -48.23 -42.99
N LEU A 32 -78.42 -48.86 -41.83
CA LEU A 32 -77.33 -48.99 -40.86
C LEU A 32 -76.25 -49.95 -41.36
N ASP A 33 -76.66 -51.09 -41.93
CA ASP A 33 -75.75 -52.06 -42.54
C ASP A 33 -75.02 -51.43 -43.74
N GLU A 34 -75.71 -50.62 -44.54
CA GLU A 34 -75.10 -49.82 -45.62
C GLU A 34 -74.09 -48.80 -45.08
N LEU A 35 -74.40 -48.11 -43.97
CA LEU A 35 -73.49 -47.12 -43.35
C LEU A 35 -72.29 -47.77 -42.64
N ILE A 36 -72.44 -49.01 -42.16
CA ILE A 36 -71.35 -49.79 -41.57
C ILE A 36 -70.49 -50.41 -42.67
N ALA A 37 -71.10 -50.78 -43.80
CA ALA A 37 -70.42 -51.32 -44.98
C ALA A 37 -69.70 -50.25 -45.82
N THR A 38 -70.05 -48.97 -45.68
CA THR A 38 -69.24 -47.89 -46.26
C THR A 38 -67.87 -47.86 -45.59
N GLU A 39 -66.81 -48.16 -46.34
CA GLU A 39 -65.43 -47.99 -45.89
C GLU A 39 -65.22 -46.55 -45.42
N TRP A 40 -64.98 -46.39 -44.13
CA TRP A 40 -64.60 -45.12 -43.54
C TRP A 40 -63.22 -44.75 -44.10
N GLU A 41 -63.15 -43.77 -45.00
CA GLU A 41 -61.86 -43.32 -45.52
C GLU A 41 -61.00 -42.74 -44.39
N ASP A 42 -59.87 -43.40 -44.12
CA ASP A 42 -58.76 -43.08 -43.20
C ASP A 42 -58.18 -41.65 -43.30
N LYS A 43 -58.71 -40.78 -44.16
CA LYS A 43 -58.19 -39.43 -44.38
C LYS A 43 -58.29 -38.55 -43.14
N ASP A 44 -59.40 -38.64 -42.40
CA ASP A 44 -59.59 -37.84 -41.18
C ASP A 44 -58.75 -38.38 -40.02
N ALA A 45 -58.61 -39.69 -39.89
CA ALA A 45 -57.74 -40.33 -38.90
C ALA A 45 -56.24 -40.04 -39.17
N LYS A 46 -55.81 -40.09 -40.44
CA LYS A 46 -54.44 -39.72 -40.84
C LYS A 46 -54.16 -38.23 -40.63
N ARG A 47 -55.16 -37.37 -40.84
CA ARG A 47 -55.04 -35.93 -40.61
C ARG A 47 -54.86 -35.62 -39.12
N GLU A 48 -55.67 -36.22 -38.25
CA GLU A 48 -55.50 -36.10 -36.79
C GLU A 48 -54.13 -36.61 -36.31
N ASP A 49 -53.64 -37.73 -36.85
CA ASP A 49 -52.33 -38.26 -36.48
C ASP A 49 -51.17 -37.38 -36.99
N SER A 50 -51.28 -36.80 -38.18
CA SER A 50 -50.31 -35.82 -38.68
C SER A 50 -50.30 -34.53 -37.86
N GLU A 51 -51.49 -34.00 -37.51
CA GLU A 51 -51.62 -32.78 -36.72
C GLU A 51 -51.09 -32.99 -35.29
N LYS A 52 -51.39 -34.14 -34.64
CA LYS A 52 -50.80 -34.49 -33.33
C LYS A 52 -49.28 -34.60 -33.38
N LYS A 53 -48.72 -35.12 -34.48
CA LYS A 53 -47.27 -35.27 -34.64
C LYS A 53 -46.58 -33.93 -34.85
N ASP A 54 -47.19 -33.02 -35.60
CA ASP A 54 -46.69 -31.66 -35.81
C ASP A 54 -46.77 -30.84 -34.52
N CYS A 55 -47.87 -30.93 -33.77
CA CYS A 55 -47.99 -30.32 -32.44
C CYS A 55 -46.90 -30.82 -31.49
N ARG A 56 -46.62 -32.13 -31.48
CA ARG A 56 -45.59 -32.73 -30.62
C ARG A 56 -44.18 -32.31 -31.03
N MET A 57 -43.92 -32.13 -32.33
CA MET A 57 -42.65 -31.62 -32.84
C MET A 57 -42.45 -30.14 -32.44
N ASP A 58 -43.47 -29.30 -32.61
CA ASP A 58 -43.43 -27.89 -32.23
C ASP A 58 -43.27 -27.70 -30.71
N GLU A 59 -43.96 -28.51 -29.91
CA GLU A 59 -43.82 -28.51 -28.45
C GLU A 59 -42.41 -28.94 -28.01
N SER A 60 -41.85 -29.97 -28.64
CA SER A 60 -40.46 -30.39 -28.38
C SER A 60 -39.42 -29.35 -28.81
N ALA A 61 -39.67 -28.63 -29.91
CA ALA A 61 -38.79 -27.55 -30.38
C ALA A 61 -38.81 -26.36 -29.40
N LYS A 62 -39.99 -25.98 -28.90
CA LYS A 62 -40.15 -24.93 -27.88
C LYS A 62 -39.48 -25.31 -26.56
N GLU A 63 -39.53 -26.58 -26.17
CA GLU A 63 -38.89 -27.07 -24.95
C GLU A 63 -37.36 -27.04 -25.05
N GLU A 64 -36.81 -27.39 -26.22
CA GLU A 64 -35.36 -27.28 -26.51
C GLU A 64 -34.89 -25.82 -26.58
N GLU A 65 -35.67 -24.91 -27.19
CA GLU A 65 -35.35 -23.47 -27.19
C GLU A 65 -35.38 -22.87 -25.78
N HIS A 66 -36.35 -23.26 -24.94
CA HIS A 66 -36.42 -22.79 -23.56
C HIS A 66 -35.23 -23.30 -22.73
N LYS A 67 -34.83 -24.56 -22.90
CA LYS A 67 -33.63 -25.12 -22.25
C LYS A 67 -32.35 -24.42 -22.72
N ALA A 68 -32.21 -24.18 -24.02
CA ALA A 68 -31.06 -23.46 -24.56
C ALA A 68 -30.99 -22.01 -24.05
N GLY A 69 -32.13 -21.33 -23.95
CA GLY A 69 -32.22 -19.99 -23.37
C GLY A 69 -31.87 -19.95 -21.88
N GLU A 70 -32.30 -20.96 -21.11
CA GLU A 70 -32.02 -21.09 -19.68
C GLU A 70 -30.54 -21.39 -19.42
N GLU A 71 -29.92 -22.27 -20.21
CA GLU A 71 -28.47 -22.57 -20.16
C GLU A 71 -27.62 -21.33 -20.48
N LEU A 72 -27.99 -20.55 -21.51
CA LEU A 72 -27.29 -19.30 -21.86
C LEU A 72 -27.43 -18.24 -20.76
N SER A 73 -28.62 -18.12 -20.17
CA SER A 73 -28.87 -17.21 -19.05
C SER A 73 -28.00 -17.59 -17.83
N LYS A 74 -28.00 -18.88 -17.45
CA LYS A 74 -27.17 -19.41 -16.37
C LYS A 74 -25.67 -19.21 -16.64
N GLY A 75 -25.23 -19.42 -17.89
CA GLY A 75 -23.85 -19.19 -18.32
C GLY A 75 -23.44 -17.72 -18.17
N ARG A 76 -24.30 -16.79 -18.60
CA ARG A 76 -24.07 -15.35 -18.48
C ARG A 76 -24.02 -14.87 -17.03
N GLU A 77 -24.95 -15.32 -16.18
CA GLU A 77 -24.94 -14.99 -14.75
C GLU A 77 -23.69 -15.53 -14.04
N LYS A 78 -23.25 -16.75 -14.39
CA LYS A 78 -22.04 -17.33 -13.85
C LYS A 78 -20.81 -16.52 -14.23
N GLN A 79 -20.71 -16.12 -15.50
CA GLN A 79 -19.60 -15.31 -15.99
C GLN A 79 -19.56 -13.93 -15.33
N GLU A 80 -20.71 -13.27 -15.17
CA GLU A 80 -20.79 -11.96 -14.51
C GLU A 80 -20.43 -12.04 -13.01
N ARG A 81 -20.77 -13.13 -12.33
CA ARG A 81 -20.33 -13.39 -10.95
C ARG A 81 -18.82 -13.63 -10.86
N GLU A 82 -18.25 -14.38 -11.80
CA GLU A 82 -16.80 -14.63 -11.85
C GLU A 82 -16.02 -13.34 -12.13
N ASP A 83 -16.52 -12.48 -13.04
CA ASP A 83 -15.89 -11.20 -13.36
C ASP A 83 -15.98 -10.21 -12.18
N ARG A 84 -17.14 -10.12 -11.49
CA ARG A 84 -17.27 -9.34 -10.25
C ARG A 84 -16.36 -9.87 -9.14
N ALA A 85 -16.29 -11.20 -8.97
CA ALA A 85 -15.40 -11.79 -7.98
C ALA A 85 -13.92 -11.47 -8.26
N ARG A 86 -13.51 -11.40 -9.53
CA ARG A 86 -12.16 -10.97 -9.93
C ARG A 86 -11.93 -9.49 -9.68
N SER A 87 -12.89 -8.61 -10.02
CA SER A 87 -12.75 -7.17 -9.77
C SER A 87 -12.69 -6.85 -8.29
N ASP A 88 -13.53 -7.50 -7.49
CA ASP A 88 -13.57 -7.32 -6.04
C ASP A 88 -12.29 -7.86 -5.40
N ALA A 89 -11.78 -9.00 -5.89
CA ALA A 89 -10.49 -9.53 -5.45
C ALA A 89 -9.31 -8.61 -5.80
N SER A 90 -9.30 -7.98 -6.98
CA SER A 90 -8.27 -6.98 -7.36
C SER A 90 -8.34 -5.76 -6.45
N THR A 91 -9.54 -5.19 -6.30
CA THR A 91 -9.78 -4.00 -5.47
C THR A 91 -9.43 -4.25 -4.00
N ALA A 92 -9.71 -5.45 -3.48
CA ALA A 92 -9.34 -5.85 -2.13
C ALA A 92 -7.82 -5.97 -1.95
N ARG A 93 -7.10 -6.49 -2.95
CA ARG A 93 -5.63 -6.56 -2.94
C ARG A 93 -5.01 -5.17 -2.95
N GLU A 94 -5.45 -4.31 -3.86
CA GLU A 94 -5.00 -2.91 -3.96
C GLU A 94 -5.30 -2.14 -2.66
N SER A 95 -6.51 -2.31 -2.10
CA SER A 95 -6.89 -1.69 -0.82
C SER A 95 -6.01 -2.18 0.33
N ARG A 96 -5.64 -3.45 0.34
CA ARG A 96 -4.74 -4.01 1.36
C ARG A 96 -3.33 -3.46 1.21
N GLU A 97 -2.83 -3.36 -0.02
CA GLU A 97 -1.50 -2.82 -0.31
C GLU A 97 -1.42 -1.34 0.04
N LEU A 98 -2.41 -0.53 -0.37
CA LEU A 98 -2.50 0.89 -0.01
C LEU A 98 -2.59 1.09 1.50
N ARG A 99 -3.38 0.27 2.21
CA ARG A 99 -3.42 0.32 3.68
C ARG A 99 -2.07 -0.02 4.31
N GLY A 100 -1.36 -1.02 3.78
CA GLY A 100 -0.02 -1.36 4.22
C GLY A 100 0.99 -0.23 3.98
N GLN A 101 0.89 0.45 2.83
CA GLN A 101 1.70 1.64 2.55
C GLN A 101 1.38 2.81 3.49
N ILE A 102 0.09 3.06 3.77
CA ILE A 102 -0.34 4.08 4.74
C ILE A 102 0.20 3.76 6.13
N GLU A 103 0.12 2.50 6.58
CA GLU A 103 0.64 2.09 7.88
C GLU A 103 2.17 2.27 7.96
N ALA A 104 2.90 1.88 6.90
CA ALA A 104 4.34 2.08 6.83
C ALA A 104 4.72 3.57 6.84
N LEU A 105 4.00 4.41 6.11
CA LEU A 105 4.21 5.87 6.09
C LEU A 105 3.85 6.50 7.43
N GLN A 106 2.75 6.09 8.06
CA GLN A 106 2.38 6.54 9.40
C GLN A 106 3.44 6.16 10.43
N ALA A 107 3.98 4.93 10.38
CA ALA A 107 5.08 4.51 11.26
C ALA A 107 6.34 5.35 11.05
N GLN A 108 6.67 5.72 9.80
CA GLN A 108 7.76 6.65 9.50
C GLN A 108 7.51 8.05 10.05
N ILE A 109 6.31 8.60 9.85
CA ILE A 109 5.92 9.92 10.38
C ILE A 109 5.99 9.91 11.90
N THR A 110 5.42 8.90 12.57
CA THR A 110 5.50 8.77 14.01
C THR A 110 6.96 8.68 14.47
N ARG A 111 7.82 7.95 13.76
CA ARG A 111 9.24 7.89 14.12
C ARG A 111 9.96 9.24 13.98
N LEU A 112 9.67 10.01 12.94
CA LEU A 112 10.32 11.29 12.66
C LEU A 112 9.79 12.43 13.56
N TYR A 113 8.49 12.40 13.88
CA TYR A 113 7.80 13.49 14.56
C TYR A 113 7.32 13.15 15.97
N LYS A 114 7.63 11.95 16.50
CA LYS A 114 7.38 11.66 17.92
C LYS A 114 8.23 12.61 18.75
N GLU A 115 7.54 13.52 19.44
CA GLU A 115 8.19 14.40 20.41
C GLU A 115 8.93 13.52 21.43
N PRO A 116 10.24 13.75 21.64
CA PRO A 116 10.97 13.04 22.67
C PRO A 116 10.28 13.28 24.01
N SER A 117 10.14 12.23 24.82
CA SER A 117 9.58 12.37 26.16
C SER A 117 10.40 13.38 26.98
N TYR A 118 9.84 13.92 28.07
CA TYR A 118 10.61 14.80 28.96
C TYR A 118 11.93 14.15 29.42
N GLU A 119 11.92 12.85 29.70
CA GLU A 119 13.11 12.08 30.05
C GLU A 119 14.12 12.03 28.90
N ASP A 120 13.68 11.76 27.68
CA ASP A 120 14.56 11.76 26.50
C ASP A 120 15.16 13.14 26.23
N ARG A 121 14.37 14.20 26.40
CA ARG A 121 14.84 15.59 26.24
C ARG A 121 15.92 15.92 27.25
N ASN A 122 15.72 15.53 28.51
CA ASN A 122 16.71 15.73 29.56
C ASN A 122 17.99 14.92 29.28
N ALA A 123 17.85 13.64 28.90
CA ALA A 123 18.98 12.79 28.56
C ALA A 123 19.79 13.32 27.35
N LEU A 124 19.11 13.86 26.34
CA LEU A 124 19.76 14.54 25.20
C LEU A 124 20.51 15.80 25.63
N ALA A 125 19.91 16.62 26.49
CA ALA A 125 20.55 17.83 27.01
C ALA A 125 21.79 17.49 27.84
N GLU A 126 21.72 16.49 28.71
CA GLU A 126 22.86 15.99 29.49
C GLU A 126 23.96 15.41 28.61
N ALA A 127 23.60 14.61 27.60
CA ALA A 127 24.56 14.06 26.65
C ALA A 127 25.26 15.18 25.87
N ARG A 128 24.51 16.20 25.42
CA ARG A 128 25.08 17.37 24.72
C ARG A 128 26.03 18.14 25.62
N ALA A 129 25.64 18.42 26.87
CA ALA A 129 26.48 19.14 27.81
C ALA A 129 27.83 18.41 28.07
N ARG A 130 27.80 17.07 28.18
CA ARG A 130 29.02 16.26 28.30
C ARG A 130 29.88 16.30 27.03
N ALA A 131 29.26 16.25 25.86
CA ALA A 131 29.93 16.31 24.56
C ALA A 131 30.57 17.68 24.30
N ASP A 132 29.86 18.76 24.60
CA ASP A 132 30.27 20.15 24.29
C ASP A 132 31.67 20.46 24.83
N ALA A 133 31.94 20.13 26.10
CA ALA A 133 33.24 20.39 26.72
C ALA A 133 34.39 19.70 25.96
N THR A 134 34.19 18.45 25.55
CA THR A 134 35.22 17.65 24.88
C THR A 134 35.41 18.11 23.43
N PHE A 135 34.31 18.32 22.70
CA PHE A 135 34.34 18.83 21.31
C PHE A 135 34.98 20.21 21.22
N GLN A 136 34.64 21.11 22.15
CA GLN A 136 35.22 22.44 22.19
C GLN A 136 36.73 22.37 22.45
N ALA A 137 37.18 21.46 23.32
CA ALA A 137 38.59 21.29 23.64
C ALA A 137 39.43 20.73 22.47
N VAL A 138 38.90 19.77 21.70
CA VAL A 138 39.64 19.13 20.60
C VAL A 138 39.49 19.83 19.25
N SER A 139 38.34 20.44 18.98
CA SER A 139 38.01 20.96 17.65
C SER A 139 37.73 22.46 17.62
N GLY A 140 37.63 23.10 18.79
CA GLY A 140 37.27 24.52 18.92
C GLY A 140 35.81 24.82 18.54
N LYS A 141 35.00 23.78 18.30
CA LYS A 141 33.57 23.87 17.95
C LYS A 141 32.73 23.15 19.01
N PRO A 142 31.51 23.63 19.28
CA PRO A 142 30.59 22.92 20.17
C PRO A 142 30.17 21.57 19.55
N ALA A 143 29.62 20.69 20.38
CA ALA A 143 29.01 19.46 19.91
C ALA A 143 27.82 19.79 19.01
N SER A 144 27.61 18.93 18.01
CA SER A 144 26.49 19.08 17.07
C SER A 144 25.17 18.91 17.82
N GLU A 145 24.16 19.69 17.41
CA GLU A 145 22.83 19.61 18.00
C GLU A 145 22.16 18.25 17.72
N PRO A 146 21.32 17.74 18.64
CA PRO A 146 20.48 16.58 18.38
C PRO A 146 19.58 16.80 17.15
N HIS A 147 19.46 15.78 16.31
CA HIS A 147 18.55 15.82 15.17
C HIS A 147 17.08 15.68 15.63
N PRO A 148 16.11 16.22 14.88
CA PRO A 148 14.70 16.00 15.16
C PRO A 148 14.37 14.49 15.18
N GLY A 149 13.72 14.04 16.26
CA GLY A 149 13.39 12.61 16.46
C GLY A 149 14.58 11.70 16.80
N GLU A 150 15.77 12.25 17.05
CA GLU A 150 16.94 11.46 17.47
C GLU A 150 16.77 10.94 18.90
N SER A 151 17.00 9.64 19.11
CA SER A 151 16.97 9.06 20.46
C SER A 151 18.26 9.38 21.22
N PRO A 152 18.23 9.44 22.57
CA PRO A 152 19.41 9.74 23.38
C PRO A 152 20.62 8.83 23.07
N ILE A 153 20.39 7.54 22.87
CA ILE A 153 21.45 6.58 22.53
C ILE A 153 22.04 6.81 21.14
N SER A 154 21.22 7.19 20.16
CA SER A 154 21.68 7.49 18.80
C SER A 154 22.56 8.74 18.80
N TYR A 155 22.14 9.77 19.54
CA TYR A 155 22.92 11.00 19.72
C TYR A 155 24.30 10.72 20.34
N ARG A 156 24.32 9.96 21.43
CA ARG A 156 25.56 9.56 22.12
C ARG A 156 26.52 8.80 21.19
N LYS A 157 26.01 7.84 20.41
CA LYS A 157 26.80 7.08 19.42
C LYS A 157 27.40 8.00 18.36
N ARG A 158 26.60 8.91 17.80
CA ARG A 158 27.07 9.89 16.80
C ARG A 158 28.18 10.80 17.36
N MET A 159 28.03 11.24 18.62
CA MET A 159 29.06 12.05 19.28
C MET A 159 30.36 11.25 19.51
N ALA A 160 30.23 10.00 20.00
CA ALA A 160 31.38 9.12 20.20
C ALA A 160 32.10 8.80 18.86
N ASP A 161 31.36 8.55 17.78
CA ASP A 161 31.92 8.28 16.45
C ASP A 161 32.76 9.47 15.94
N GLY A 162 32.29 10.70 16.15
CA GLY A 162 33.03 11.92 15.79
C GLY A 162 34.34 12.13 16.59
N LEU A 163 34.40 11.62 17.82
CA LEU A 163 35.59 11.71 18.70
C LEU A 163 36.54 10.51 18.55
N ARG A 164 36.05 9.39 18.00
CA ARG A 164 36.80 8.13 17.85
C ARG A 164 38.16 8.28 17.16
N LYS A 165 38.29 9.25 16.25
CA LYS A 165 39.55 9.55 15.54
C LYS A 165 40.72 9.90 16.46
N TYR A 166 40.44 10.35 17.69
CA TYR A 166 41.44 10.66 18.71
C TYR A 166 41.83 9.45 19.57
N SER A 167 41.08 8.34 19.50
CA SER A 167 41.38 7.12 20.23
C SER A 167 42.15 6.14 19.34
N ALA A 168 43.37 5.76 19.74
CA ALA A 168 44.15 4.76 19.01
C ALA A 168 43.46 3.38 19.00
N LYS A 169 42.76 3.03 20.08
CA LYS A 169 42.09 1.73 20.25
C LYS A 169 40.83 1.62 19.40
N PHE A 170 40.06 2.70 19.31
CA PHE A 170 38.75 2.65 18.68
C PHE A 170 38.72 3.26 17.28
N LYS A 171 39.77 3.96 16.80
CA LYS A 171 39.78 4.63 15.48
C LYS A 171 39.25 3.77 14.31
N ALA A 172 39.56 2.48 14.29
CA ALA A 172 39.16 1.53 13.24
C ALA A 172 37.91 0.70 13.58
N GLU A 173 37.41 0.77 14.81
CA GLU A 173 36.33 -0.10 15.31
C GLU A 173 34.95 0.53 15.13
N ARG A 174 33.93 -0.29 14.82
CA ARG A 174 32.56 0.19 14.67
C ARG A 174 31.88 0.31 16.04
N VAL A 175 31.63 1.54 16.46
CA VAL A 175 30.99 1.85 17.75
C VAL A 175 29.47 1.69 17.68
N ASP A 176 28.88 1.83 16.49
CA ASP A 176 27.42 1.78 16.28
C ASP A 176 26.78 0.44 16.66
N SER A 177 27.51 -0.67 16.53
CA SER A 177 27.01 -2.01 16.83
C SER A 177 26.92 -2.32 18.32
N LEU A 178 27.58 -1.52 19.17
CA LEU A 178 27.58 -1.73 20.62
C LEU A 178 26.29 -1.23 21.25
N SER A 179 25.83 -1.87 22.32
CA SER A 179 24.63 -1.47 23.05
C SER A 179 24.80 -1.66 24.56
N GLY A 180 23.98 -0.94 25.34
CA GLY A 180 23.98 -1.01 26.80
C GLY A 180 25.35 -0.69 27.43
N ALA A 181 25.68 -1.40 28.50
CA ALA A 181 26.88 -1.18 29.31
C ALA A 181 28.19 -1.26 28.51
N ALA A 182 28.25 -2.09 27.46
CA ALA A 182 29.43 -2.18 26.61
C ALA A 182 29.70 -0.87 25.85
N PHE A 183 28.63 -0.24 25.35
CA PHE A 183 28.74 1.09 24.73
C PHE A 183 29.13 2.15 25.75
N ASP A 184 28.62 2.11 26.97
CA ASP A 184 28.95 3.10 28.01
C ASP A 184 30.45 3.11 28.35
N ILE A 185 31.09 1.94 28.47
CA ILE A 185 32.53 1.81 28.71
C ILE A 185 33.34 2.38 27.53
N VAL A 186 32.94 2.02 26.31
CA VAL A 186 33.61 2.48 25.09
C VAL A 186 33.45 3.99 24.90
N GLU A 187 32.26 4.53 25.15
CA GLU A 187 32.01 5.98 25.13
C GLU A 187 32.94 6.69 26.11
N GLN A 188 33.01 6.25 27.37
CA GLN A 188 33.88 6.86 28.37
C GLN A 188 35.35 6.85 27.94
N GLN A 189 35.84 5.73 27.38
CA GLN A 189 37.23 5.64 26.93
C GLN A 189 37.50 6.58 25.74
N ILE A 190 36.59 6.66 24.76
CA ILE A 190 36.73 7.57 23.62
C ILE A 190 36.79 9.03 24.09
N TYR A 191 35.93 9.40 25.04
CA TYR A 191 35.93 10.76 25.60
C TYR A 191 37.20 11.07 26.39
N ALA A 192 37.70 10.12 27.18
CA ALA A 192 38.96 10.26 27.90
C ALA A 192 40.14 10.43 26.94
N ASP A 193 40.21 9.60 25.88
CA ASP A 193 41.24 9.67 24.86
C ASP A 193 41.17 11.01 24.10
N ALA A 194 39.96 11.47 23.75
CA ALA A 194 39.75 12.77 23.11
C ALA A 194 40.16 13.94 24.02
N ALA A 195 39.80 13.90 25.31
CA ALA A 195 40.21 14.91 26.27
C ALA A 195 41.74 14.92 26.52
N ALA A 196 42.40 13.76 26.45
CA ALA A 196 43.85 13.65 26.48
C ALA A 196 44.47 14.23 25.20
N ALA A 197 43.94 13.87 24.03
CA ALA A 197 44.35 14.40 22.74
C ALA A 197 44.19 15.92 22.66
N ALA A 198 43.13 16.46 23.29
CA ALA A 198 42.93 17.90 23.40
C ALA A 198 44.14 18.58 24.04
N LYS A 199 44.77 17.96 25.06
CA LYS A 199 45.91 18.54 25.77
C LYS A 199 47.18 18.59 24.93
N MET A 200 47.29 17.78 23.88
CA MET A 200 48.47 17.72 23.02
C MET A 200 48.56 18.94 22.08
N PRO A 201 49.74 19.56 21.94
CA PRO A 201 49.91 20.78 21.13
C PRO A 201 49.68 20.55 19.63
N GLU A 202 49.89 19.31 19.15
CA GLU A 202 49.74 18.92 17.74
C GLU A 202 48.28 18.94 17.25
N ASN A 203 47.32 18.87 18.17
CA ASN A 203 45.89 18.81 17.83
C ASN A 203 45.20 20.17 17.84
N LEU A 204 45.94 21.28 18.04
CA LEU A 204 45.35 22.61 17.97
C LEU A 204 45.00 22.98 16.52
N PRO A 205 43.80 23.52 16.26
CA PRO A 205 43.46 24.08 14.96
C PRO A 205 44.45 25.19 14.56
N ALA A 206 44.84 25.21 13.28
CA ALA A 206 45.73 26.24 12.75
C ALA A 206 45.18 27.65 13.01
N GLY A 207 46.02 28.54 13.52
CA GLY A 207 45.65 29.93 13.85
C GLY A 207 45.01 30.14 15.23
N GLN A 208 44.90 29.11 16.06
CA GLN A 208 44.45 29.24 17.45
C GLN A 208 45.61 29.06 18.43
N LEU A 209 45.58 29.85 19.50
CA LEU A 209 46.45 29.67 20.67
C LEU A 209 45.61 29.18 21.83
N ARG A 210 46.10 28.14 22.53
CA ARG A 210 45.49 27.69 23.79
C ARG A 210 46.32 28.19 24.95
N LYS A 211 45.64 28.80 25.91
CA LYS A 211 46.19 29.15 27.23
C LYS A 211 46.34 27.89 28.08
N ILE A 212 47.55 27.66 28.59
CA ILE A 212 47.88 26.66 29.59
C ILE A 212 48.34 27.41 30.84
N VAL A 213 47.61 27.24 31.94
CA VAL A 213 48.01 27.83 33.22
C VAL A 213 48.68 26.75 34.04
N ARG A 214 49.96 26.96 34.41
CA ARG A 214 50.76 26.08 35.25
C ARG A 214 51.14 26.82 36.51
N ASN A 215 51.08 26.14 37.66
CA ASN A 215 51.67 26.65 38.89
C ASN A 215 53.06 26.00 39.03
N ASP A 216 54.10 26.81 38.93
CA ASP A 216 55.48 26.37 39.13
C ASP A 216 56.02 27.04 40.38
N SER A 217 56.25 26.24 41.42
CA SER A 217 56.90 26.68 42.66
C SER A 217 56.27 27.92 43.30
N GLY A 218 54.94 28.06 43.22
CA GLY A 218 54.18 29.19 43.78
C GLY A 218 53.92 30.34 42.80
N HIS A 219 54.49 30.28 41.58
CA HIS A 219 54.22 31.25 40.52
C HIS A 219 53.23 30.68 39.50
N VAL A 220 52.21 31.48 39.16
CA VAL A 220 51.28 31.13 38.08
C VAL A 220 51.90 31.54 36.74
N VAL A 221 52.40 30.56 36.00
CA VAL A 221 52.93 30.73 34.65
C VAL A 221 51.79 30.49 33.65
N THR A 222 51.55 31.47 32.78
CA THR A 222 50.63 31.33 31.64
C THR A 222 51.43 31.08 30.37
N GLU A 223 51.30 29.88 29.83
CA GLU A 223 51.92 29.46 28.56
C GLU A 223 50.86 29.41 27.46
N TYR A 224 51.21 29.79 26.23
CA TYR A 224 50.31 29.67 25.08
C TYR A 224 50.91 28.70 24.07
N THR A 225 50.19 27.62 23.76
CA THR A 225 50.60 26.62 22.76
C THR A 225 49.77 26.76 21.49
N GLY A 226 50.35 26.57 20.31
CA GLY A 226 49.69 26.68 19.00
C GLY A 226 50.61 27.29 17.94
N ASP A 227 50.03 27.94 16.92
CA ASP A 227 50.77 28.74 15.92
C ASP A 227 50.64 30.24 16.24
N PRO A 228 51.66 30.87 16.88
CA PRO A 228 51.61 32.28 17.25
C PRO A 228 51.60 33.20 16.03
N LYS A 229 52.24 32.80 14.91
CA LYS A 229 52.28 33.62 13.70
C LYS A 229 50.91 33.70 13.06
N ALA A 230 50.19 32.59 12.99
CA ALA A 230 48.83 32.59 12.47
C ALA A 230 47.86 33.34 13.41
N ALA A 231 47.95 33.13 14.73
CA ALA A 231 47.07 33.80 15.69
C ALA A 231 47.28 35.33 15.76
N TRP A 232 48.52 35.79 15.58
CA TRP A 232 48.86 37.22 15.63
C TRP A 232 49.00 37.86 14.25
N ARG A 233 48.68 37.12 13.17
CA ARG A 233 48.85 37.58 11.78
C ARG A 233 48.34 39.01 11.56
N ASN A 234 47.12 39.28 12.05
CA ASN A 234 46.42 40.56 11.90
C ASN A 234 47.07 41.72 12.69
N PHE A 235 47.89 41.41 13.69
CA PHE A 235 48.62 42.37 14.53
C PHE A 235 50.09 42.50 14.11
N SER A 236 50.68 41.46 13.50
CA SER A 236 52.09 41.42 13.06
C SER A 236 52.32 42.00 11.66
N THR A 237 51.29 42.05 10.80
CA THR A 237 51.37 42.77 9.53
C THR A 237 51.10 44.25 9.77
N GLY A 238 52.15 44.99 10.16
CA GLY A 238 52.13 46.45 10.15
C GLY A 238 51.70 46.97 8.77
N ALA A 239 50.93 48.06 8.79
CA ALA A 239 50.34 48.72 7.64
C ALA A 239 51.20 48.71 6.36
N VAL A 240 50.76 47.97 5.34
CA VAL A 240 50.98 48.40 3.95
C VAL A 240 49.76 49.23 3.55
N LEU A 241 49.61 50.39 4.20
CA LEU A 241 48.89 51.49 3.57
C LEU A 241 49.71 51.84 2.34
N GLY A 242 49.17 51.55 1.16
CA GLY A 242 49.73 51.96 -0.12
C GLY A 242 49.79 53.48 -0.21
N ILE A 243 50.82 54.09 0.35
CA ILE A 243 51.19 55.46 0.06
C ILE A 243 51.88 55.42 -1.30
N ARG A 244 51.11 55.62 -2.38
CA ARG A 244 51.69 56.01 -3.67
C ARG A 244 52.24 57.43 -3.51
N LEU A 245 53.54 57.55 -3.26
CA LEU A 245 54.24 58.80 -3.47
C LEU A 245 54.28 59.05 -4.98
N LYS A 246 53.52 60.04 -5.45
CA LYS A 246 53.55 60.52 -6.83
C LYS A 246 54.73 61.48 -6.94
N GLU A 247 55.82 61.04 -7.55
CA GLU A 247 56.94 61.93 -7.89
C GLU A 247 56.44 63.01 -8.88
N PRO A 248 56.77 64.30 -8.66
CA PRO A 248 56.45 65.32 -9.65
C PRO A 248 57.34 65.13 -10.88
N ALA A 249 56.71 65.14 -12.06
CA ALA A 249 57.40 65.04 -13.34
C ALA A 249 58.47 66.13 -13.45
N ARG A 250 59.72 65.73 -13.73
CA ARG A 250 60.76 66.66 -14.18
C ARG A 250 60.31 67.24 -15.51
N ALA A 251 60.05 68.55 -15.54
CA ALA A 251 59.95 69.31 -16.76
C ALA A 251 61.31 69.32 -17.48
N ALA A 252 61.24 69.31 -18.81
CA ALA A 252 62.33 69.16 -19.77
C ALA A 252 63.49 70.16 -19.61
#